data_AF-A0A534CQK6-F1
#
_entry.id   AF-A0A534CQK6-F1
#
_cell.length_a   1.000
_cell.length_b   1.000
_cell.length_c   1.000
_cell.angle_alpha   90.00
_cell.angle_beta   90.00
_cell.angle_gamma   90.00
#
_symmetry.space_group_name_H-M   'P 1'
#
loop_
_entity.id
_entity.type
_entity.pdbx_description
1 polymer ?
#
loop_
_entity_poly.entity_id
_entity_poly.type
_entity_poly.pdbx_seq_one_letter_code
_entity_poly.pdbx_strand_id
1 'polypeptide(L)'
;MTDTENTPATRRIELPPLPADAVPIVALRNIVLFPGIVLPVTLGREESIAAAQEAVRTGRKVGLLLQRDPSVEKPAATDLYQIGVLASVARYVTAPDGTHHLICQGESRFRLLQIVRDTPLLAARIETIPEAAATGPDIEARVDFLKQRALEALSLLPQVPTELARTIQTMDSPAQLADLIASFMDVKPAEKQELLETLDLKERLDKVVKLLAHRVEVLKITRDITEQTQAALGERQREAVLREQMRQLQKELGESEGSDSDIAELEKAIAASGMPGEVEEHARKELKRLQRMNEASPEHGMLRTYLDWLIALPWNKVDAEDIDIERARRVLDEDHYGLDKVKRRILEYLAVRKLNPQGRSPILCFVGPPGVGKTSLGQSIARALGLKFVRASLGGVHDEAEIRGHRRTYIGALPGNIIQGLRKAGTRNPVFMLDEIDKLNASFQGDPASALLEVLDPEQNSTFRDNYIAQPFDLSRVLFIATANVLETVP
;
A
#
# COMPACT_ATOMS: atom_id res chain seq x y z
N MET A 1 -43.33 29.50 -17.91
CA MET A 1 -42.18 29.57 -16.99
C MET A 1 -42.09 28.25 -16.26
N THR A 2 -41.13 27.42 -16.66
CA THR A 2 -40.27 26.63 -15.76
C THR A 2 -39.30 25.89 -16.67
N ASP A 3 -38.04 26.28 -16.53
CA ASP A 3 -36.92 25.95 -17.38
C ASP A 3 -36.57 24.47 -17.30
N THR A 4 -36.52 23.81 -18.46
CA THR A 4 -35.82 22.53 -18.64
C THR A 4 -34.33 22.82 -18.72
N GLU A 5 -33.62 22.39 -17.68
CA GLU A 5 -32.18 22.55 -17.53
C GLU A 5 -31.38 21.88 -18.65
N ASN A 6 -30.45 22.70 -19.12
CA ASN A 6 -29.51 22.53 -20.19
C ASN A 6 -28.48 21.44 -19.85
N THR A 7 -28.61 20.24 -20.42
CA THR A 7 -27.51 19.26 -20.42
C THR A 7 -26.47 19.73 -21.45
N PRO A 8 -25.18 19.90 -21.10
CA PRO A 8 -24.21 20.38 -22.06
C PRO A 8 -24.00 19.32 -23.14
N ALA A 9 -24.43 19.64 -24.37
CA ALA A 9 -24.15 18.85 -25.55
C ALA A 9 -22.64 18.78 -25.78
N THR A 10 -22.03 17.63 -25.50
CA THR A 10 -20.67 17.29 -25.95
C THR A 10 -20.57 17.59 -27.44
N ARG A 11 -19.77 18.62 -27.80
CA ARG A 11 -19.43 18.94 -29.20
C ARG A 11 -18.89 17.67 -29.86
N ARG A 12 -19.67 17.10 -30.79
CA ARG A 12 -19.26 15.99 -31.64
C ARG A 12 -18.23 16.52 -32.64
N ILE A 13 -16.97 16.18 -32.43
CA ILE A 13 -15.90 16.43 -33.40
C ILE A 13 -16.10 15.39 -34.51
N GLU A 14 -16.52 15.83 -35.70
CA GLU A 14 -16.52 14.96 -36.89
C GLU A 14 -15.07 14.78 -37.34
N LEU A 15 -14.50 13.61 -37.04
CA LEU A 15 -13.15 13.23 -37.43
C LEU A 15 -13.18 12.76 -38.91
N PRO A 16 -12.20 13.13 -39.75
CA PRO A 16 -12.08 12.58 -41.10
C PRO A 16 -12.04 11.04 -41.08
N PRO A 17 -12.65 10.37 -42.07
CA PRO A 17 -12.75 8.91 -42.08
C PRO A 17 -11.36 8.27 -42.20
N LEU A 18 -11.10 7.27 -41.36
CA LEU A 18 -9.88 6.48 -41.43
C LEU A 18 -9.78 5.72 -42.76
N PRO A 19 -8.56 5.52 -43.31
CA PRO A 19 -8.34 4.61 -44.41
C PRO A 19 -9.00 3.24 -44.18
N ALA A 20 -9.48 2.59 -45.23
CA ALA A 20 -10.19 1.32 -45.12
C ALA A 20 -9.30 0.18 -44.58
N ASP A 21 -8.00 0.29 -44.78
CA ASP A 21 -6.94 -0.61 -44.34
C ASP A 21 -6.35 -0.24 -42.97
N ALA A 22 -6.89 0.77 -42.29
CA ALA A 22 -6.43 1.25 -40.99
C ALA A 22 -7.41 0.91 -39.87
N VAL A 23 -6.86 0.57 -38.71
CA VAL A 23 -7.59 0.24 -37.49
C VAL A 23 -7.28 1.29 -36.41
N PRO A 24 -8.28 1.79 -35.67
CA PRO A 24 -8.05 2.62 -34.49
C PRO A 24 -7.23 1.86 -33.45
N ILE A 25 -6.21 2.50 -32.87
CA ILE A 25 -5.32 1.92 -31.88
C ILE A 25 -5.52 2.62 -30.54
N VAL A 26 -5.60 1.83 -29.47
CA VAL A 26 -5.54 2.30 -28.09
C VAL A 26 -4.23 1.80 -27.49
N ALA A 27 -3.39 2.76 -27.06
CA ALA A 27 -2.15 2.48 -26.35
C ALA A 27 -2.44 2.25 -24.85
N LEU A 28 -2.09 1.07 -24.34
CA LEU A 28 -2.30 0.65 -22.97
C LEU A 28 -1.02 0.83 -22.16
N ARG A 29 -1.15 1.32 -20.91
CA ARG A 29 0.02 1.59 -20.05
C ARG A 29 0.59 0.35 -19.37
N ASN A 30 -0.26 -0.37 -18.65
CA ASN A 30 0.13 -1.43 -17.72
C ASN A 30 -0.69 -2.71 -17.92
N ILE A 31 -1.42 -2.82 -19.03
CA ILE A 31 -2.36 -3.90 -19.29
C ILE A 31 -2.04 -4.52 -20.64
N VAL A 32 -1.94 -5.84 -20.66
CA VAL A 32 -1.82 -6.65 -21.88
C VAL A 32 -3.12 -7.46 -22.02
N LEU A 33 -3.84 -7.25 -23.13
CA LEU A 33 -5.01 -8.08 -23.46
C LEU A 33 -4.53 -9.34 -24.20
N PHE A 34 -5.26 -10.44 -24.02
CA PHE A 34 -5.06 -11.68 -24.76
C PHE A 34 -6.31 -12.04 -25.57
N PRO A 35 -6.19 -12.82 -26.66
CA PRO A 35 -7.34 -13.35 -27.40
C PRO A 35 -8.31 -14.12 -26.49
N GLY A 36 -9.62 -13.98 -26.74
CA GLY A 36 -10.70 -14.60 -25.98
C GLY A 36 -11.06 -13.89 -24.67
N ILE A 37 -10.24 -12.96 -24.20
CA ILE A 37 -10.43 -12.30 -22.90
C ILE A 37 -11.26 -11.03 -23.04
N VAL A 38 -12.19 -10.84 -22.11
CA VAL A 38 -12.98 -9.61 -21.97
C VAL A 38 -12.42 -8.80 -20.81
N LEU A 39 -12.04 -7.55 -21.06
CA LEU A 39 -11.48 -6.67 -20.03
C LEU A 39 -12.01 -5.23 -20.17
N PRO A 40 -12.38 -4.56 -19.06
CA PRO A 40 -12.58 -3.12 -19.06
C PRO A 40 -11.24 -2.38 -19.09
N VAL A 41 -11.09 -1.44 -20.02
CA VAL A 41 -9.94 -0.55 -20.16
C VAL A 41 -10.38 0.87 -19.83
N THR A 42 -9.70 1.50 -18.88
CA THR A 42 -9.89 2.93 -18.58
C THR A 42 -9.08 3.79 -19.53
N LEU A 43 -9.71 4.79 -20.14
CA LEU A 43 -9.14 5.68 -21.13
C LEU A 43 -9.02 7.09 -20.53
N GLY A 44 -7.80 7.60 -20.43
CA GLY A 44 -7.53 8.96 -19.95
C GLY A 44 -7.04 9.95 -21.02
N ARG A 45 -6.58 9.45 -22.17
CA ARG A 45 -5.98 10.29 -23.24
C ARG A 45 -7.01 10.60 -24.31
N GLU A 46 -7.05 11.85 -24.76
CA GLU A 46 -7.95 12.29 -25.82
C GLU A 46 -7.83 11.44 -27.10
N GLU A 47 -6.61 11.09 -27.53
CA GLU A 47 -6.38 10.25 -28.71
C GLU A 47 -6.94 8.83 -28.54
N SER A 48 -6.85 8.25 -27.33
CA SER A 48 -7.38 6.92 -27.02
C SER A 48 -8.91 6.93 -26.89
N ILE A 49 -9.46 8.00 -26.31
CA ILE A 49 -10.90 8.25 -26.25
C ILE A 49 -11.46 8.38 -27.67
N ALA A 50 -10.81 9.17 -28.53
CA ALA A 50 -11.20 9.35 -29.93
C ALA A 50 -11.12 8.03 -30.72
N ALA A 51 -10.05 7.24 -30.55
CA ALA A 51 -9.91 5.93 -31.19
C ALA A 51 -11.04 4.96 -30.77
N ALA A 52 -11.37 4.93 -29.48
CA ALA A 52 -12.44 4.09 -28.94
C ALA A 52 -13.83 4.53 -29.43
N GLN A 53 -14.11 5.83 -29.43
CA GLN A 53 -15.37 6.39 -29.92
C GLN A 53 -15.54 6.13 -31.43
N GLU A 54 -14.47 6.25 -32.22
CA GLU A 54 -14.49 5.96 -33.65
C GLU A 54 -14.77 4.48 -33.92
N ALA A 55 -14.14 3.57 -33.16
CA ALA A 55 -14.41 2.13 -33.25
C ALA A 55 -15.89 1.82 -32.96
N VAL A 56 -16.46 2.40 -31.90
CA VAL A 56 -17.89 2.26 -31.56
C VAL A 56 -18.79 2.83 -32.66
N ARG A 57 -18.50 4.04 -33.15
CA ARG A 57 -19.30 4.74 -34.14
C ARG A 57 -19.35 4.01 -35.48
N THR A 58 -18.23 3.45 -35.89
CA THR A 58 -18.09 2.76 -37.19
C THR A 58 -18.38 1.26 -37.12
N GLY A 59 -18.59 0.71 -35.91
CA GLY A 59 -18.69 -0.73 -35.69
C GLY A 59 -17.41 -1.48 -36.05
N ARG A 60 -16.27 -0.78 -36.16
CA ARG A 60 -14.97 -1.38 -36.45
C ARG A 60 -14.33 -1.93 -35.18
N LYS A 61 -13.41 -2.87 -35.35
CA LYS A 61 -12.55 -3.38 -34.28
C LYS A 61 -11.54 -2.32 -33.85
N VAL A 62 -11.01 -2.49 -32.63
CA VAL A 62 -9.95 -1.65 -32.07
C VAL A 62 -8.69 -2.49 -31.83
N GLY A 63 -7.53 -1.96 -32.18
CA GLY A 63 -6.25 -2.59 -31.86
C GLY A 63 -5.75 -2.11 -30.50
N LEU A 64 -5.36 -3.04 -29.63
CA LEU A 64 -4.78 -2.72 -28.33
C LEU A 64 -3.29 -3.06 -28.35
N LEU A 65 -2.46 -2.10 -27.99
CA LEU A 65 -1.01 -2.27 -27.89
C LEU A 65 -0.52 -1.81 -26.53
N LEU A 66 0.35 -2.61 -25.91
CA LEU A 66 1.11 -2.15 -24.75
C LEU A 66 2.11 -1.08 -25.20
N GLN A 67 2.31 -0.05 -24.38
CA GLN A 67 3.42 0.88 -24.53
C GLN A 67 4.65 0.42 -23.72
N ARG A 68 5.83 0.70 -24.23
CA ARG A 68 7.11 0.36 -23.61
C ARG A 68 7.38 1.18 -22.36
N ASP A 69 7.07 2.47 -22.41
CA ASP A 69 7.20 3.40 -21.28
C ASP A 69 5.81 3.94 -20.87
N PRO A 70 5.34 3.59 -19.66
CA PRO A 70 4.07 4.07 -19.12
C PRO A 70 3.92 5.60 -19.05
N SER A 71 5.04 6.34 -18.97
CA SER A 71 5.07 7.79 -18.75
C SER A 71 4.87 8.61 -20.03
N VAL A 72 5.06 8.01 -21.21
CA VAL A 72 4.95 8.71 -22.49
C VAL A 72 3.48 8.98 -22.81
N GLU A 73 3.05 10.25 -22.74
CA GLU A 73 1.65 10.64 -22.94
C GLU A 73 1.17 10.47 -24.39
N LYS A 74 2.04 10.74 -25.37
CA LYS A 74 1.73 10.60 -26.80
C LYS A 74 2.69 9.59 -27.45
N PRO A 75 2.40 8.28 -27.34
CA PRO A 75 3.33 7.26 -27.78
C PRO A 75 3.46 7.26 -29.32
N ALA A 76 4.70 7.34 -29.79
CA ALA A 76 5.04 7.09 -31.18
C ALA A 76 5.14 5.59 -31.47
N ALA A 77 5.35 5.21 -32.75
CA ALA A 77 5.50 3.81 -33.15
C ALA A 77 6.60 3.06 -32.40
N THR A 78 7.68 3.75 -32.06
CA THR A 78 8.82 3.20 -31.31
C THR A 78 8.50 2.92 -29.86
N ASP A 79 7.50 3.61 -29.31
CA ASP A 79 7.10 3.53 -27.91
C ASP A 79 6.06 2.42 -27.70
N LEU A 80 5.59 1.77 -28.77
CA LEU A 80 4.65 0.67 -28.72
C LEU A 80 5.36 -0.67 -28.95
N TYR A 81 4.82 -1.72 -28.35
CA TYR A 81 5.20 -3.07 -28.75
C TYR A 81 4.66 -3.39 -30.16
N GLN A 82 5.28 -4.35 -30.83
CA GLN A 82 4.92 -4.67 -32.22
C GLN A 82 3.73 -5.61 -32.31
N ILE A 83 3.49 -6.45 -31.29
CA ILE A 83 2.35 -7.38 -31.28
C ILE A 83 1.30 -6.88 -30.28
N GLY A 84 0.06 -6.83 -30.76
CA GLY A 84 -1.11 -6.44 -29.99
C GLY A 84 -2.27 -7.40 -30.19
N VAL A 85 -3.42 -7.03 -29.62
CA VAL A 85 -4.66 -7.77 -29.78
C VAL A 85 -5.72 -6.92 -30.46
N LEU A 86 -6.28 -7.45 -31.53
CA LEU A 86 -7.44 -6.89 -32.19
C LEU A 86 -8.68 -7.31 -31.41
N ALA A 87 -9.49 -6.33 -31.01
CA ALA A 87 -10.61 -6.55 -30.11
C ALA A 87 -11.90 -5.96 -30.68
N SER A 88 -13.03 -6.63 -30.45
CA SER A 88 -14.35 -6.04 -30.64
C SER A 88 -14.75 -5.23 -29.42
N VAL A 89 -15.45 -4.13 -29.66
CA VAL A 89 -15.98 -3.28 -28.59
C VAL A 89 -17.32 -3.83 -28.13
N ALA A 90 -17.36 -4.36 -26.92
CA ALA A 90 -18.61 -4.84 -26.32
C ALA A 90 -19.43 -3.66 -25.79
N ARG A 91 -18.77 -2.69 -25.13
CA ARG A 91 -19.45 -1.51 -24.58
C ARG A 91 -18.48 -0.36 -24.35
N TYR A 92 -18.95 0.86 -24.55
CA TYR A 92 -18.28 2.09 -24.15
C TYR A 92 -19.13 2.83 -23.12
N VAL A 93 -18.53 3.25 -22.01
CA VAL A 93 -19.22 3.92 -20.91
C VAL A 93 -18.43 5.17 -20.51
N THR A 94 -19.11 6.29 -20.40
CA THR A 94 -18.59 7.48 -19.70
C THR A 94 -19.16 7.47 -18.30
N ALA A 95 -18.30 7.38 -17.29
CA ALA A 95 -18.67 7.44 -15.89
C ALA A 95 -19.10 8.87 -15.50
N PRO A 96 -19.87 9.05 -14.41
CA PRO A 96 -20.37 10.36 -13.97
C PRO A 96 -19.26 11.37 -13.63
N ASP A 97 -18.09 10.87 -13.27
CA ASP A 97 -16.88 11.67 -12.98
C ASP A 97 -16.13 12.10 -14.26
N GLY A 98 -16.64 11.74 -15.44
CA GLY A 98 -16.03 12.04 -16.74
C GLY A 98 -15.04 10.98 -17.22
N THR A 99 -14.77 9.93 -16.45
CA THR A 99 -13.83 8.88 -16.84
C THR A 99 -14.42 8.00 -17.94
N HIS A 100 -13.64 7.65 -18.96
CA HIS A 100 -14.11 6.79 -20.05
C HIS A 100 -13.63 5.35 -19.88
N HIS A 101 -14.55 4.40 -20.03
CA HIS A 101 -14.28 2.97 -19.95
C HIS A 101 -14.68 2.28 -21.26
N LEU A 102 -13.76 1.47 -21.78
CA LEU A 102 -13.96 0.64 -22.96
C LEU A 102 -13.92 -0.83 -22.54
N ILE A 103 -15.06 -1.52 -22.65
CA ILE A 103 -15.14 -2.97 -22.46
C ILE A 103 -14.96 -3.61 -23.83
N CYS A 104 -13.91 -4.41 -23.97
CA CYS A 104 -13.52 -5.02 -25.23
C CYS A 104 -13.23 -6.51 -25.06
N GLN A 105 -13.48 -7.28 -26.11
CA GLN A 105 -13.18 -8.70 -26.18
C GLN A 105 -12.05 -8.92 -27.19
N GLY A 106 -10.94 -9.48 -26.73
CA GLY A 106 -9.81 -9.82 -27.59
C GLY A 106 -10.21 -10.94 -28.56
N GLU A 107 -9.83 -10.82 -29.83
CA GLU A 107 -10.18 -11.81 -30.86
C GLU A 107 -8.96 -12.48 -31.45
N SER A 108 -7.95 -11.71 -31.85
CA SER A 108 -6.76 -12.24 -32.52
C SER A 108 -5.55 -11.37 -32.27
N ARG A 109 -4.37 -11.98 -32.34
CA ARG A 109 -3.09 -11.26 -32.34
C ARG A 109 -2.94 -10.51 -33.66
N PHE A 110 -2.26 -9.37 -33.63
CA PHE A 110 -1.82 -8.68 -34.84
C PHE A 110 -0.42 -8.12 -34.67
N ARG A 111 0.27 -7.93 -35.81
CA ARG A 111 1.52 -7.19 -35.91
C ARG A 111 1.25 -5.78 -36.40
N LEU A 112 1.79 -4.78 -35.69
CA LEU A 112 1.81 -3.39 -36.10
C LEU A 112 2.73 -3.24 -37.32
N LEU A 113 2.20 -2.80 -38.46
CA LEU A 113 2.99 -2.54 -39.66
C LEU A 113 3.41 -1.08 -39.75
N GLN A 114 2.43 -0.17 -39.67
CA GLN A 114 2.66 1.25 -39.89
C GLN A 114 1.60 2.10 -39.18
N ILE A 115 2.04 3.11 -38.43
CA ILE A 115 1.14 4.16 -37.91
C ILE A 115 0.74 5.10 -39.05
N VAL A 116 -0.56 5.36 -39.17
CA VAL A 116 -1.12 6.35 -40.10
C VAL A 116 -0.87 7.74 -39.52
N ARG A 117 -0.29 8.63 -40.32
CA ARG A 117 0.00 10.02 -39.92
C ARG A 117 -1.18 10.93 -40.22
N ASP A 118 -1.18 12.11 -39.60
CA ASP A 118 -2.13 13.20 -39.83
C ASP A 118 -3.60 12.80 -39.55
N THR A 119 -3.81 11.81 -38.69
CA THR A 119 -5.13 11.42 -38.16
C THR A 119 -5.33 12.03 -36.77
N PRO A 120 -6.56 12.43 -36.42
CA PRO A 120 -6.85 13.03 -35.12
C PRO A 120 -6.92 12.01 -33.97
N LEU A 121 -6.72 10.74 -34.28
CA LEU A 121 -6.65 9.61 -33.36
C LEU A 121 -5.47 8.72 -33.77
N LEU A 122 -4.98 7.89 -32.86
CA LEU A 122 -3.94 6.92 -33.17
C LEU A 122 -4.54 5.80 -34.02
N ALA A 123 -4.06 5.63 -35.26
CA ALA A 123 -4.50 4.58 -36.17
C ALA A 123 -3.30 3.90 -36.81
N ALA A 124 -3.45 2.63 -37.15
CA ALA A 124 -2.39 1.87 -37.79
C ALA A 124 -2.89 0.84 -38.79
N ARG A 125 -2.03 0.54 -39.77
CA ARG A 125 -2.10 -0.65 -40.61
C ARG A 125 -1.54 -1.83 -39.82
N ILE A 126 -2.28 -2.93 -39.83
CA ILE A 126 -1.96 -4.12 -39.04
C ILE A 126 -2.00 -5.36 -39.91
N GLU A 127 -1.25 -6.39 -39.51
CA GLU A 127 -1.32 -7.73 -40.07
C GLU A 127 -1.85 -8.68 -38.99
N THR A 128 -3.02 -9.28 -39.19
CA THR A 128 -3.56 -10.27 -38.24
C THR A 128 -2.71 -11.54 -38.28
N ILE A 129 -2.34 -12.04 -37.12
CA ILE A 129 -1.53 -13.25 -36.97
C ILE A 129 -2.49 -14.43 -36.73
N PRO A 130 -2.61 -15.38 -37.67
CA PRO A 130 -3.46 -16.55 -37.47
C PRO A 130 -2.86 -17.46 -36.39
N GLU A 131 -3.73 -18.03 -35.55
CA GLU A 131 -3.31 -19.02 -34.56
C GLU A 131 -3.15 -20.38 -35.23
N ALA A 132 -1.95 -20.97 -35.17
CA ALA A 132 -1.70 -22.29 -35.71
C ALA A 132 -2.31 -23.35 -34.76
N ALA A 133 -3.09 -24.28 -35.30
CA ALA A 133 -3.51 -25.45 -34.54
C ALA A 133 -2.29 -26.36 -34.33
N ALA A 134 -1.83 -26.48 -33.08
CA ALA A 134 -0.86 -27.49 -32.70
C ALA A 134 -1.54 -28.55 -31.84
N THR A 135 -1.46 -29.80 -32.30
CA THR A 135 -2.00 -30.97 -31.62
C THR A 135 -0.91 -32.05 -31.52
N GLY A 136 -1.01 -32.91 -30.53
CA GLY A 136 -0.07 -34.00 -30.33
C GLY A 136 0.12 -34.34 -28.85
N PRO A 137 0.69 -35.52 -28.55
CA PRO A 137 0.87 -35.97 -27.17
C PRO A 137 1.72 -35.03 -26.31
N ASP A 138 2.65 -34.30 -26.91
CA ASP A 138 3.51 -33.36 -26.19
C ASP A 138 2.79 -32.07 -25.78
N ILE A 139 1.85 -31.60 -26.61
CA ILE A 139 0.96 -30.47 -26.31
C ILE A 139 -0.07 -30.89 -25.26
N GLU A 140 -0.68 -32.08 -25.39
CA GLU A 140 -1.64 -32.62 -24.43
C GLU A 140 -1.01 -32.73 -23.03
N ALA A 141 0.19 -33.30 -22.92
CA ALA A 141 0.90 -33.39 -21.65
C ALA A 141 1.17 -32.01 -21.01
N ARG A 142 1.48 -30.99 -21.82
CA ARG A 142 1.69 -29.60 -21.36
C ARG A 142 0.40 -28.96 -20.88
N VAL A 143 -0.69 -29.19 -21.61
CA VAL A 143 -2.03 -28.71 -21.24
C VAL A 143 -2.46 -29.30 -19.90
N ASP A 144 -2.31 -30.61 -19.72
CA ASP A 144 -2.67 -31.27 -18.47
C ASP A 144 -1.83 -30.75 -17.30
N PHE A 145 -0.52 -30.60 -17.50
CA PHE A 145 0.36 -30.04 -16.48
C PHE A 145 0.00 -28.58 -16.15
N LEU A 146 -0.30 -27.77 -17.17
CA LEU A 146 -0.72 -26.39 -17.01
C LEU A 146 -2.05 -26.28 -16.25
N LYS A 147 -3.05 -27.12 -16.57
CA LYS A 147 -4.32 -27.20 -15.83
C LYS A 147 -4.08 -27.55 -14.37
N GLN A 148 -3.25 -28.56 -14.09
CA GLN A 148 -2.91 -28.95 -12.71
C GLN A 148 -2.26 -27.80 -11.93
N ARG A 149 -1.26 -27.13 -12.51
CA ARG A 149 -0.57 -26.00 -11.87
C ARG A 149 -1.53 -24.81 -11.66
N ALA A 150 -2.43 -24.55 -12.60
CA ALA A 150 -3.39 -23.46 -12.47
C ALA A 150 -4.43 -23.72 -11.37
N LEU A 151 -4.92 -24.96 -11.27
CA LEU A 151 -5.82 -25.36 -10.19
C LEU A 151 -5.13 -25.32 -8.82
N GLU A 152 -3.86 -25.72 -8.73
CA GLU A 152 -3.04 -25.56 -7.52
C GLU A 152 -2.94 -24.07 -7.14
N ALA A 153 -2.60 -23.20 -8.10
CA ALA A 153 -2.53 -21.75 -7.86
C ALA A 153 -3.86 -21.18 -7.34
N LEU A 154 -4.99 -21.56 -7.95
CA LEU A 154 -6.31 -21.12 -7.51
C LEU A 154 -6.66 -21.60 -6.09
N SER A 155 -6.25 -22.81 -5.72
CA SER A 155 -6.48 -23.36 -4.37
C SER A 155 -5.71 -22.66 -3.26
N LEU A 156 -4.68 -21.90 -3.61
CA LEU A 156 -3.87 -21.10 -2.69
C LEU A 156 -4.40 -19.67 -2.50
N LEU A 157 -5.40 -19.25 -3.30
CA LEU A 157 -6.02 -17.95 -3.15
C LEU A 157 -7.02 -17.93 -1.97
N PRO A 158 -7.16 -16.80 -1.26
CA PRO A 158 -8.11 -16.68 -0.14
C PRO A 158 -9.57 -16.94 -0.52
N GLN A 159 -9.95 -16.60 -1.76
CA GLN A 159 -11.24 -16.94 -2.35
C GLN A 159 -11.03 -17.61 -3.70
N VAL A 160 -11.46 -18.85 -3.81
CA VAL A 160 -11.34 -19.65 -5.04
C VAL A 160 -12.47 -19.27 -5.99
N PRO A 161 -12.19 -18.69 -7.18
CA PRO A 161 -13.21 -18.42 -8.17
C PRO A 161 -13.59 -19.74 -8.87
N THR A 162 -14.64 -20.39 -8.37
CA THR A 162 -15.07 -21.73 -8.84
C THR A 162 -15.41 -21.78 -10.33
N GLU A 163 -16.00 -20.71 -10.87
CA GLU A 163 -16.27 -20.58 -12.31
C GLU A 163 -15.00 -20.55 -13.16
N LEU A 164 -13.94 -19.90 -12.69
CA LEU A 164 -12.65 -19.88 -13.39
C LEU A 164 -11.99 -21.26 -13.36
N ALA A 165 -12.03 -21.95 -12.21
CA ALA A 165 -11.52 -23.31 -12.09
C ALA A 165 -12.23 -24.28 -13.04
N ARG A 166 -13.57 -24.18 -13.13
CA ARG A 166 -14.37 -24.97 -14.07
C ARG A 166 -13.99 -24.67 -15.52
N THR A 167 -13.89 -23.38 -15.86
CA THR A 167 -13.50 -22.92 -17.20
C THR A 167 -12.14 -23.49 -17.61
N ILE A 168 -11.14 -23.47 -16.71
CA ILE A 168 -9.81 -24.04 -16.94
C ILE A 168 -9.88 -25.55 -17.20
N GLN A 169 -10.69 -26.28 -16.43
CA GLN A 169 -10.83 -27.73 -16.58
C GLN A 169 -11.46 -28.12 -17.92
N THR A 170 -12.53 -27.42 -18.31
CA THR A 170 -13.29 -27.73 -19.54
C THR A 170 -12.73 -27.07 -20.80
N MET A 171 -11.65 -26.28 -20.71
CA MET A 171 -11.04 -25.65 -21.87
C MET A 171 -10.34 -26.70 -22.73
N ASP A 172 -10.80 -26.87 -23.98
CA ASP A 172 -10.23 -27.83 -24.93
C ASP A 172 -9.11 -27.22 -25.77
N SER A 173 -9.15 -25.90 -26.02
CA SER A 173 -8.14 -25.23 -26.85
C SER A 173 -6.86 -24.95 -26.04
N PRO A 174 -5.70 -25.54 -26.42
CA PRO A 174 -4.43 -25.30 -25.72
C PRO A 174 -4.00 -23.82 -25.78
N ALA A 175 -4.22 -23.18 -26.93
CA ALA A 175 -3.87 -21.77 -27.14
C ALA A 175 -4.72 -20.85 -26.25
N GLN A 176 -6.04 -21.05 -26.22
CA GLN A 176 -6.93 -20.24 -25.38
C GLN A 176 -6.68 -20.50 -23.89
N LEU A 177 -6.36 -21.73 -23.50
CA LEU A 177 -5.99 -22.04 -22.12
C LEU A 177 -4.73 -21.28 -21.68
N ALA A 178 -3.68 -21.28 -22.52
CA ALA A 178 -2.45 -20.55 -22.25
C ALA A 178 -2.73 -19.04 -22.09
N ASP A 179 -3.53 -18.47 -22.99
CA ASP A 179 -3.89 -17.06 -23.01
C ASP A 179 -4.77 -16.66 -21.81
N LEU A 180 -5.73 -17.51 -21.44
CA LEU A 180 -6.57 -17.36 -20.26
C LEU A 180 -5.73 -17.31 -18.99
N ILE A 181 -4.86 -18.30 -18.79
CA ILE A 181 -4.02 -18.36 -17.59
C ILE A 181 -3.05 -17.19 -17.55
N ALA A 182 -2.43 -16.83 -18.68
CA ALA A 182 -1.54 -15.68 -18.78
C ALA A 182 -2.25 -14.36 -18.41
N SER A 183 -3.53 -14.18 -18.81
CA SER A 183 -4.28 -12.97 -18.49
C SER A 183 -4.51 -12.77 -16.99
N PHE A 184 -4.81 -13.85 -16.25
CA PHE A 184 -5.12 -13.82 -14.82
C PHE A 184 -3.88 -13.95 -13.92
N MET A 185 -2.72 -14.29 -14.48
CA MET A 185 -1.49 -14.39 -13.72
C MET A 185 -1.01 -13.01 -13.23
N ASP A 186 -0.59 -12.92 -11.97
CA ASP A 186 -0.01 -11.72 -11.39
C ASP A 186 1.50 -11.65 -11.68
N VAL A 187 1.83 -11.20 -12.89
CA VAL A 187 3.20 -11.03 -13.42
C VAL A 187 3.32 -9.68 -14.12
N LYS A 188 4.56 -9.22 -14.34
CA LYS A 188 4.81 -7.87 -14.88
C LYS A 188 4.25 -7.74 -16.31
N PRO A 189 3.80 -6.55 -16.73
CA PRO A 189 3.29 -6.34 -18.09
C PRO A 189 4.28 -6.75 -19.20
N ALA A 190 5.58 -6.53 -18.99
CA ALA A 190 6.62 -6.95 -19.93
C ALA A 190 6.68 -8.48 -20.12
N GLU A 191 6.49 -9.26 -19.04
CA GLU A 191 6.47 -10.73 -19.12
C GLU A 191 5.19 -11.20 -19.83
N LYS A 192 4.04 -10.57 -19.56
CA LYS A 192 2.79 -10.85 -20.31
C LYS A 192 2.94 -10.52 -21.79
N GLN A 193 3.62 -9.43 -22.11
CA GLN A 193 3.88 -9.03 -23.49
C GLN A 193 4.78 -10.05 -24.21
N GLU A 194 5.80 -10.59 -23.53
CA GLU A 194 6.62 -11.67 -24.08
C GLU A 194 5.78 -12.94 -24.39
N LEU A 195 4.83 -13.29 -23.51
CA LEU A 195 3.90 -14.40 -23.76
C LEU A 195 2.99 -14.14 -24.96
N LEU A 196 2.48 -12.90 -25.10
CA LEU A 196 1.66 -12.49 -26.24
C LEU A 196 2.45 -12.58 -27.56
N GLU A 197 3.73 -12.20 -27.53
CA GLU A 197 4.67 -12.22 -28.65
C GLU A 197 5.19 -13.63 -29.01
N THR A 198 5.06 -14.61 -28.10
CA THR A 198 5.46 -16.00 -28.35
C THR A 198 4.40 -16.71 -29.19
N LEU A 199 4.64 -16.77 -30.50
CA LEU A 199 3.69 -17.33 -31.48
C LEU A 199 3.68 -18.87 -31.51
N ASP A 200 4.81 -19.50 -31.21
CA ASP A 200 4.88 -20.96 -31.10
C ASP A 200 4.14 -21.43 -29.85
N LEU A 201 3.12 -22.28 -30.03
CA LEU A 201 2.25 -22.71 -28.95
C LEU A 201 3.00 -23.52 -27.89
N LYS A 202 3.95 -24.36 -28.30
CA LYS A 202 4.72 -25.19 -27.37
C LYS A 202 5.62 -24.35 -26.49
N GLU A 203 6.37 -23.42 -27.10
CA GLU A 203 7.20 -22.45 -26.38
C GLU A 203 6.35 -21.59 -25.45
N ARG A 204 5.18 -21.13 -25.91
CA ARG A 204 4.25 -20.33 -25.09
C ARG A 204 3.76 -21.12 -23.88
N LEU A 205 3.33 -22.37 -24.07
CA LEU A 205 2.92 -23.25 -22.96
C LEU A 205 4.05 -23.42 -21.95
N ASP A 206 5.28 -23.68 -22.40
CA ASP A 206 6.44 -23.85 -21.52
C ASP A 206 6.75 -22.58 -20.72
N LYS A 207 6.65 -21.40 -21.34
CA LYS A 207 6.81 -20.11 -20.64
C LYS A 207 5.71 -19.86 -19.62
N VAL A 208 4.44 -20.09 -19.97
CA VAL A 208 3.31 -19.93 -19.04
C VAL A 208 3.47 -20.86 -17.84
N VAL A 209 3.81 -22.12 -18.08
CA VAL A 209 4.07 -23.11 -17.01
C VAL A 209 5.18 -22.65 -16.08
N LYS A 210 6.30 -22.17 -16.62
CA LYS A 210 7.43 -21.68 -15.83
C LYS A 210 7.05 -20.50 -14.94
N LEU A 211 6.36 -19.51 -15.50
CA LEU A 211 5.91 -18.34 -14.73
C LEU A 211 4.88 -18.73 -13.66
N LEU A 212 3.95 -19.60 -14.00
CA LEU A 212 2.93 -20.08 -13.07
C LEU A 212 3.54 -20.88 -11.92
N ALA A 213 4.53 -21.73 -12.19
CA ALA A 213 5.25 -22.47 -11.16
C ALA A 213 5.93 -21.54 -10.16
N HIS A 214 6.62 -20.49 -10.64
CA HIS A 214 7.18 -19.48 -9.76
C HIS A 214 6.10 -18.78 -8.92
N ARG A 215 4.94 -18.47 -9.52
CA ARG A 215 3.84 -17.82 -8.80
C ARG A 215 3.23 -18.69 -7.72
N VAL A 216 3.07 -20.00 -7.98
CA VAL A 216 2.60 -20.97 -6.99
C VAL A 216 3.49 -20.98 -5.75
N GLU A 217 4.81 -20.97 -5.92
CA GLU A 217 5.75 -20.96 -4.78
C GLU A 217 5.64 -19.68 -3.94
N VAL A 218 5.49 -18.50 -4.59
CA VAL A 218 5.24 -17.24 -3.88
C VAL A 218 3.92 -17.28 -3.11
N LEU A 219 2.86 -17.85 -3.69
CA LEU A 219 1.56 -17.99 -3.04
C LEU A 219 1.63 -18.92 -1.83
N LYS A 220 2.36 -20.03 -1.91
CA LYS A 220 2.58 -20.94 -0.76
C LYS A 220 3.25 -20.22 0.40
N ILE A 221 4.37 -19.53 0.14
CA ILE A 221 5.09 -18.79 1.18
C ILE A 221 4.18 -17.71 1.81
N THR A 222 3.41 -17.00 0.99
CA THR A 222 2.47 -15.96 1.48
C THR A 222 1.39 -16.57 2.36
N ARG A 223 0.83 -17.72 1.95
CA ARG A 223 -0.16 -18.46 2.73
C ARG A 223 0.44 -18.96 4.04
N ASP A 224 1.63 -19.54 4.04
CA ASP A 224 2.32 -20.02 5.24
C ASP A 224 2.57 -18.87 6.23
N ILE A 225 3.03 -17.71 5.76
CA ILE A 225 3.21 -16.51 6.59
C ILE A 225 1.86 -16.07 7.18
N THR A 226 0.81 -16.09 6.37
CA THR A 226 -0.54 -15.69 6.81
C THR A 226 -1.08 -16.66 7.86
N GLU A 227 -0.95 -17.97 7.64
CA GLU A 227 -1.36 -19.02 8.56
C GLU A 227 -0.56 -18.95 9.86
N GLN A 228 0.76 -18.73 9.82
CA GLN A 228 1.59 -18.53 11.02
C GLN A 228 1.19 -17.27 11.79
N THR A 229 0.92 -16.18 11.07
CA THR A 229 0.47 -14.92 11.69
C THR A 229 -0.92 -15.09 12.31
N GLN A 230 -1.85 -15.76 11.63
CA GLN A 230 -3.16 -16.08 12.15
C GLN A 230 -3.13 -17.09 13.30
N ALA A 231 -2.21 -18.06 13.28
CA ALA A 231 -2.01 -18.98 14.40
C ALA A 231 -1.48 -18.24 15.63
N ALA A 232 -0.50 -17.35 15.47
CA ALA A 232 0.00 -16.52 16.57
C ALA A 232 -1.07 -15.54 17.12
N LEU A 233 -1.89 -14.97 16.25
CA LEU A 233 -3.04 -14.15 16.65
C LEU A 233 -4.14 -14.99 17.29
N GLY A 234 -4.41 -16.18 16.75
CA GLY A 234 -5.42 -17.12 17.21
C GLY A 234 -5.06 -17.76 18.54
N GLU A 235 -3.78 -18.04 18.82
CA GLU A 235 -3.31 -18.43 20.15
C GLU A 235 -3.53 -17.30 21.15
N ARG A 236 -3.18 -16.06 20.81
CA ARG A 236 -3.46 -14.90 21.67
C ARG A 236 -4.96 -14.68 21.89
N GLN A 237 -5.77 -14.87 20.86
CA GLN A 237 -7.22 -14.72 20.93
C GLN A 237 -7.87 -15.87 21.70
N ARG A 238 -7.38 -17.10 21.55
CA ARG A 238 -7.80 -18.28 22.30
C ARG A 238 -7.35 -18.20 23.76
N GLU A 239 -6.17 -17.66 24.05
CA GLU A 239 -5.73 -17.34 25.40
C GLU A 239 -6.61 -16.24 26.03
N ALA A 240 -6.96 -15.20 25.27
CA ALA A 240 -7.90 -14.17 25.71
C ALA A 240 -9.31 -14.74 25.97
N VAL A 241 -9.83 -15.59 25.08
CA VAL A 241 -11.12 -16.27 25.25
C VAL A 241 -11.08 -17.28 26.41
N LEU A 242 -9.99 -18.03 26.60
CA LEU A 242 -9.84 -18.93 27.74
C LEU A 242 -9.75 -18.13 29.06
N ARG A 243 -9.10 -16.97 29.07
CA ARG A 243 -9.14 -16.04 30.22
C ARG A 243 -10.54 -15.49 30.46
N GLU A 244 -11.28 -15.15 29.41
CA GLU A 244 -12.67 -14.70 29.48
C GLU A 244 -13.60 -15.82 29.99
N GLN A 245 -13.41 -17.06 29.51
CA GLN A 245 -14.15 -18.25 29.92
C GLN A 245 -13.79 -18.67 31.35
N MET A 246 -12.52 -18.53 31.76
CA MET A 246 -12.13 -18.66 33.16
C MET A 246 -12.83 -17.60 34.02
N ARG A 247 -12.89 -16.34 33.56
CA ARG A 247 -13.67 -15.27 34.19
C ARG A 247 -15.17 -15.59 34.27
N GLN A 248 -15.75 -16.18 33.22
CA GLN A 248 -17.15 -16.59 33.20
C GLN A 248 -17.43 -17.81 34.08
N LEU A 249 -16.55 -18.81 34.11
CA LEU A 249 -16.63 -19.95 35.02
C LEU A 249 -16.47 -19.50 36.48
N GLN A 250 -15.57 -18.55 36.76
CA GLN A 250 -15.47 -17.87 38.06
C GLN A 250 -16.79 -17.14 38.41
N LYS A 251 -17.41 -16.47 37.44
CA LYS A 251 -18.71 -15.79 37.59
C LYS A 251 -19.88 -16.76 37.82
N GLU A 252 -19.89 -17.94 37.18
CA GLU A 252 -20.91 -19.00 37.34
C GLU A 252 -20.73 -19.83 38.63
N LEU A 253 -19.49 -19.94 39.14
CA LEU A 253 -19.17 -20.55 40.44
C LEU A 253 -19.60 -19.68 41.64
N GLY A 254 -20.28 -18.55 41.40
CA GLY A 254 -20.81 -17.69 42.45
C GLY A 254 -19.79 -16.71 43.03
N GLU A 255 -18.67 -16.43 42.33
CA GLU A 255 -17.78 -15.33 42.68
C GLU A 255 -18.26 -14.04 42.01
N SER A 256 -19.28 -13.43 42.60
CA SER A 256 -19.74 -12.08 42.25
C SER A 256 -18.79 -11.00 42.79
N GLU A 257 -17.51 -11.02 42.37
CA GLU A 257 -16.49 -10.01 42.74
C GLU A 257 -15.81 -9.31 41.54
N GLY A 258 -16.21 -9.64 40.29
CA GLY A 258 -15.45 -9.23 39.08
C GLY A 258 -15.50 -7.75 38.66
N SER A 259 -16.61 -7.03 38.85
CA SER A 259 -16.74 -5.64 38.37
C SER A 259 -15.97 -4.62 39.23
N ASP A 260 -15.92 -4.85 40.55
CA ASP A 260 -15.14 -4.01 41.47
C ASP A 260 -13.64 -4.28 41.37
N SER A 261 -13.23 -5.52 41.04
CA SER A 261 -11.81 -5.87 40.84
C SER A 261 -11.21 -5.16 39.62
N ASP A 262 -11.89 -5.14 38.48
CA ASP A 262 -11.38 -4.55 37.24
C ASP A 262 -11.26 -3.02 37.35
N ILE A 263 -12.22 -2.36 38.01
CA ILE A 263 -12.14 -0.92 38.30
C ILE A 263 -11.00 -0.62 39.26
N ALA A 264 -10.79 -1.45 40.29
CA ALA A 264 -9.67 -1.30 41.22
C ALA A 264 -8.30 -1.52 40.55
N GLU A 265 -8.20 -2.42 39.58
CA GLU A 265 -6.99 -2.62 38.76
C GLU A 265 -6.69 -1.39 37.90
N LEU A 266 -7.71 -0.82 37.25
CA LEU A 266 -7.56 0.41 36.47
C LEU A 266 -7.16 1.60 37.35
N GLU A 267 -7.73 1.72 38.54
CA GLU A 267 -7.35 2.77 39.47
C GLU A 267 -5.88 2.66 39.91
N LYS A 268 -5.42 1.44 40.21
CA LYS A 268 -4.00 1.17 40.51
C LYS A 268 -3.10 1.49 39.31
N ALA A 269 -3.51 1.09 38.11
CA ALA A 269 -2.73 1.29 36.89
C ALA A 269 -2.62 2.77 36.51
N ILE A 270 -3.69 3.56 36.67
CA ILE A 270 -3.66 5.02 36.50
C ILE A 270 -2.65 5.63 37.48
N ALA A 271 -2.72 5.26 38.76
CA ALA A 271 -1.78 5.76 39.76
C ALA A 271 -0.31 5.37 39.49
N ALA A 272 -0.08 4.20 38.89
CA ALA A 272 1.27 3.71 38.57
C ALA A 272 1.84 4.24 37.24
N SER A 273 0.99 4.77 36.35
CA SER A 273 1.38 5.19 34.98
C SER A 273 2.30 6.41 34.92
N GLY A 274 2.35 7.21 36.00
CA GLY A 274 3.17 8.42 36.05
C GLY A 274 2.64 9.59 35.21
N MET A 275 1.33 9.62 34.96
CA MET A 275 0.66 10.74 34.28
C MET A 275 0.92 12.08 34.99
N PRO A 276 1.04 13.20 34.25
CA PRO A 276 1.00 14.53 34.84
C PRO A 276 -0.34 14.78 35.55
N GLY A 277 -0.35 15.66 36.56
CA GLY A 277 -1.52 15.84 37.44
C GLY A 277 -2.84 16.13 36.70
N GLU A 278 -2.84 17.00 35.69
CA GLU A 278 -4.03 17.31 34.90
C GLU A 278 -4.54 16.10 34.10
N VAL A 279 -3.63 15.28 33.57
CA VAL A 279 -3.94 14.08 32.80
C VAL A 279 -4.46 12.97 33.71
N GLU A 280 -3.86 12.80 34.89
CA GLU A 280 -4.30 11.82 35.88
C GLU A 280 -5.71 12.16 36.40
N GLU A 281 -5.98 13.44 36.70
CA GLU A 281 -7.31 13.89 37.10
C GLU A 281 -8.34 13.60 36.01
N HIS A 282 -7.99 13.87 34.74
CA HIS A 282 -8.84 13.53 33.60
C HIS A 282 -9.10 12.01 33.50
N ALA A 283 -8.06 11.19 33.62
CA ALA A 283 -8.18 9.73 33.59
C ALA A 283 -9.08 9.20 34.72
N ARG A 284 -8.95 9.74 35.94
CA ARG A 284 -9.80 9.39 37.08
C ARG A 284 -11.27 9.81 36.87
N LYS A 285 -11.52 10.95 36.23
CA LYS A 285 -12.87 11.39 35.88
C LYS A 285 -13.51 10.45 34.86
N GLU A 286 -12.76 10.06 33.83
CA GLU A 286 -13.21 9.09 32.84
C GLU A 286 -13.40 7.69 33.44
N LEU A 287 -12.57 7.27 34.40
CA LEU A 287 -12.76 6.01 35.15
C LEU A 287 -14.06 6.03 35.97
N LYS A 288 -14.37 7.12 36.68
CA LYS A 288 -15.65 7.27 37.39
C LYS A 288 -16.85 7.21 36.45
N ARG A 289 -16.70 7.75 35.24
CA ARG A 289 -17.72 7.65 34.19
C ARG A 289 -17.88 6.21 33.71
N LEU A 290 -16.78 5.47 33.51
CA LEU A 290 -16.80 4.05 33.15
C LEU A 290 -17.51 3.21 34.21
N GLN A 291 -17.21 3.42 35.50
CA GLN A 291 -17.81 2.70 36.63
C GLN A 291 -19.34 2.86 36.70
N ARG A 292 -19.87 4.01 36.28
CA ARG A 292 -21.33 4.28 36.29
C ARG A 292 -22.03 3.84 35.00
N MET A 293 -21.27 3.43 33.98
CA MET A 293 -21.80 3.12 32.66
C MET A 293 -22.13 1.63 32.56
N ASN A 294 -23.29 1.31 31.98
CA ASN A 294 -23.66 -0.07 31.71
C ASN A 294 -22.65 -0.73 30.75
N GLU A 295 -22.12 -1.88 31.13
CA GLU A 295 -21.14 -2.67 30.37
C GLU A 295 -21.63 -3.03 28.95
N ALA A 296 -22.94 -3.16 28.75
CA ALA A 296 -23.53 -3.44 27.43
C ALA A 296 -23.54 -2.23 26.47
N SER A 297 -23.14 -1.04 26.93
CA SER A 297 -23.12 0.17 26.10
C SER A 297 -21.94 0.16 25.11
N PRO A 298 -22.14 0.52 23.83
CA PRO A 298 -21.04 0.70 22.86
C PRO A 298 -19.98 1.71 23.32
N GLU A 299 -20.36 2.69 24.15
CA GLU A 299 -19.42 3.66 24.73
C GLU A 299 -18.51 3.06 25.80
N HIS A 300 -18.93 1.99 26.48
CA HIS A 300 -18.17 1.38 27.57
C HIS A 300 -16.84 0.82 27.04
N GLY A 301 -16.88 0.06 25.94
CA GLY A 301 -15.69 -0.47 25.28
C GLY A 301 -14.75 0.61 24.74
N MET A 302 -15.29 1.70 24.18
CA MET A 302 -14.49 2.83 23.69
C MET A 302 -13.77 3.55 24.84
N LEU A 303 -14.47 3.80 25.95
CA LEU A 303 -13.91 4.46 27.13
C LEU A 303 -12.86 3.60 27.83
N ARG A 304 -13.11 2.28 27.93
CA ARG A 304 -12.13 1.30 28.43
C ARG A 304 -10.85 1.31 27.61
N THR A 305 -10.97 1.29 26.29
CA THR A 305 -9.83 1.32 25.35
C THR A 305 -9.06 2.64 25.46
N TYR A 306 -9.76 3.75 25.66
CA TYR A 306 -9.12 5.05 25.88
C TYR A 306 -8.27 5.08 27.17
N LEU A 307 -8.81 4.53 28.27
CA LEU A 307 -8.06 4.42 29.52
C LEU A 307 -6.83 3.51 29.37
N ASP A 308 -6.92 2.40 28.61
CA ASP A 308 -5.76 1.57 28.29
C ASP A 308 -4.68 2.34 27.54
N TRP A 309 -5.06 3.18 26.58
CA TRP A 309 -4.11 4.03 25.86
C TRP A 309 -3.43 5.02 26.79
N LEU A 310 -4.18 5.70 27.66
CA LEU A 310 -3.59 6.60 28.64
C LEU A 310 -2.62 5.86 29.56
N ILE A 311 -3.00 4.71 30.12
CA ILE A 311 -2.18 3.93 31.05
C ILE A 311 -0.89 3.42 30.38
N ALA A 312 -0.97 2.98 29.13
CA ALA A 312 0.15 2.36 28.42
C ALA A 312 1.20 3.34 27.89
N LEU A 313 0.91 4.65 27.91
CA LEU A 313 1.85 5.65 27.41
C LEU A 313 2.98 5.94 28.42
N PRO A 314 4.23 6.14 27.95
CA PRO A 314 5.36 6.40 28.84
C PRO A 314 5.41 7.88 29.26
N TRP A 315 4.55 8.28 30.20
CA TRP A 315 4.45 9.68 30.65
C TRP A 315 5.72 10.20 31.33
N ASN A 316 6.30 9.41 32.23
CA ASN A 316 7.49 9.80 33.00
C ASN A 316 8.70 8.87 32.79
N LYS A 317 8.49 7.71 32.17
CA LYS A 317 9.53 6.70 31.98
C LYS A 317 10.52 7.15 30.91
N VAL A 318 11.79 7.25 31.30
CA VAL A 318 12.91 7.68 30.47
C VAL A 318 14.02 6.65 30.65
N ASP A 319 14.54 6.13 29.54
CA ASP A 319 15.69 5.22 29.57
C ASP A 319 16.97 6.00 29.86
N ALA A 320 17.94 5.37 30.53
CA ALA A 320 19.24 5.99 30.77
C ALA A 320 19.96 6.23 29.44
N GLU A 321 20.16 7.50 29.10
CA GLU A 321 20.92 7.89 27.91
C GLU A 321 22.40 8.02 28.26
N ASP A 322 23.25 7.23 27.59
CA ASP A 322 24.70 7.25 27.76
C ASP A 322 25.38 7.70 26.46
N ILE A 323 25.74 8.98 26.39
CA ILE A 323 26.43 9.54 25.22
C ILE A 323 27.94 9.35 25.38
N ASP A 324 28.42 8.15 25.04
CA ASP A 324 29.84 7.85 24.88
C ASP A 324 30.23 7.92 23.38
N ILE A 325 31.05 8.91 23.04
CA ILE A 325 31.51 9.17 21.66
C ILE A 325 32.46 8.06 21.16
N GLU A 326 33.26 7.45 22.04
CA GLU A 326 34.14 6.35 21.66
C GLU A 326 33.35 5.07 21.40
N ARG A 327 32.34 4.79 22.24
CA ARG A 327 31.37 3.71 21.98
C ARG A 327 30.59 3.96 20.70
N ALA A 328 30.07 5.18 20.49
CA ALA A 328 29.33 5.53 19.29
C ALA A 328 30.16 5.34 18.01
N ARG A 329 31.45 5.73 18.04
CA ARG A 329 32.38 5.48 16.94
C ARG A 329 32.52 3.98 16.66
N ARG A 330 32.79 3.17 17.68
CA ARG A 330 32.92 1.71 17.54
C ARG A 330 31.68 1.07 16.94
N VAL A 331 30.50 1.44 17.43
CA VAL A 331 29.21 0.93 16.94
C VAL A 331 28.98 1.31 15.47
N LEU A 332 29.25 2.57 15.09
CA LEU A 332 29.12 3.02 13.71
C LEU A 332 30.12 2.33 12.77
N ASP A 333 31.33 2.06 13.23
CA ASP A 333 32.37 1.36 12.45
C ASP A 333 32.11 -0.14 12.30
N GLU A 334 31.48 -0.76 13.31
CA GLU A 334 31.03 -2.15 13.25
C GLU A 334 29.86 -2.34 12.27
N ASP A 335 28.86 -1.45 12.31
CA ASP A 335 27.62 -1.61 11.55
C ASP A 335 27.74 -1.14 10.09
N HIS A 336 28.69 -0.23 9.79
CA HIS A 336 28.80 0.41 8.48
C HIS A 336 30.24 0.47 8.00
N TYR A 337 30.52 -0.07 6.82
CA TYR A 337 31.83 0.09 6.17
C TYR A 337 31.96 1.46 5.48
N GLY A 338 33.11 2.13 5.63
CA GLY A 338 33.35 3.46 5.03
C GLY A 338 32.51 4.57 5.69
N LEU A 339 31.93 5.46 4.87
CA LEU A 339 31.07 6.57 5.31
C LEU A 339 31.73 7.56 6.30
N ASP A 340 33.05 7.74 6.23
CA ASP A 340 33.83 8.51 7.22
C ASP A 340 33.27 9.91 7.47
N LYS A 341 32.83 10.60 6.40
CA LYS A 341 32.23 11.93 6.50
C LYS A 341 30.89 11.91 7.26
N VAL A 342 30.05 10.91 6.99
CA VAL A 342 28.72 10.78 7.63
C VAL A 342 28.88 10.37 9.09
N LYS A 343 29.71 9.37 9.37
CA LYS A 343 30.03 8.95 10.75
C LYS A 343 30.58 10.10 11.57
N ARG A 344 31.53 10.86 11.01
CA ARG A 344 32.07 12.07 11.68
C ARG A 344 30.96 13.06 12.02
N ARG A 345 30.03 13.32 11.10
CA ARG A 345 28.91 14.25 11.33
C ARG A 345 27.95 13.75 12.42
N ILE A 346 27.70 12.44 12.48
CA ILE A 346 26.92 11.82 13.56
C ILE A 346 27.63 12.01 14.91
N LEU A 347 28.95 11.77 14.97
CA LEU A 347 29.72 11.96 16.20
C LEU A 347 29.76 13.42 16.64
N GLU A 348 29.88 14.38 15.71
CA GLU A 348 29.77 15.82 15.99
C GLU A 348 28.41 16.17 16.59
N TYR A 349 27.33 15.64 15.99
CA TYR A 349 25.97 15.85 16.48
C TYR A 349 25.79 15.32 17.90
N LEU A 350 26.24 14.08 18.18
CA LEU A 350 26.18 13.49 19.51
C LEU A 350 27.05 14.26 20.52
N ALA A 351 28.22 14.76 20.11
CA ALA A 351 29.10 15.56 20.96
C ALA A 351 28.45 16.89 21.37
N VAL A 352 27.78 17.58 20.44
CA VAL A 352 27.03 18.81 20.74
C VAL A 352 25.90 18.51 21.72
N ARG A 353 25.16 17.41 21.52
CA ARG A 353 24.08 16.99 22.42
C ARG A 353 24.59 16.62 23.83
N LYS A 354 25.77 16.00 23.92
CA LYS A 354 26.43 15.72 25.21
C LYS A 354 26.77 17.00 25.97
N LEU A 355 27.23 18.03 25.26
CA LEU A 355 27.59 19.33 25.84
C LEU A 355 26.36 20.17 26.20
N ASN A 356 25.27 20.05 25.45
CA ASN A 356 24.03 20.79 25.69
C ASN A 356 22.80 19.86 25.62
N PRO A 357 22.52 19.06 26.68
CA PRO A 357 21.43 18.09 26.68
C PRO A 357 20.03 18.71 26.55
N GLN A 358 19.86 19.96 26.96
CA GLN A 358 18.62 20.72 26.80
C GLN A 358 18.67 21.72 25.64
N GLY A 359 19.74 21.68 24.85
CA GLY A 359 19.96 22.58 23.73
C GLY A 359 19.06 22.24 22.56
N ARG A 360 18.57 23.28 21.88
CA ARG A 360 17.91 23.14 20.58
C ARG A 360 18.92 22.60 19.57
N SER A 361 18.81 21.32 19.27
CA SER A 361 19.65 20.66 18.28
C SER A 361 18.84 20.50 16.99
N PRO A 362 19.39 20.89 15.83
CA PRO A 362 18.71 20.67 14.56
C PRO A 362 18.49 19.18 14.33
N ILE A 363 17.41 18.83 13.65
CA ILE A 363 17.08 17.44 13.36
C ILE A 363 18.07 16.88 12.35
N LEU A 364 18.64 15.72 12.65
CA LEU A 364 19.55 15.05 11.73
C LEU A 364 18.74 14.46 10.58
N CYS A 365 18.99 14.93 9.35
CA CYS A 365 18.35 14.41 8.14
C CYS A 365 19.37 13.68 7.26
N PHE A 366 19.17 12.38 7.03
CA PHE A 366 19.99 11.60 6.10
C PHE A 366 19.39 11.65 4.70
N VAL A 367 20.17 12.14 3.74
CA VAL A 367 19.76 12.30 2.34
C VAL A 367 20.62 11.42 1.45
N GLY A 368 19.99 10.68 0.54
CA GLY A 368 20.68 9.90 -0.48
C GLY A 368 19.76 8.90 -1.16
N PRO A 369 20.20 8.20 -2.22
CA PRO A 369 19.34 7.25 -2.93
C PRO A 369 18.85 6.10 -2.02
N PRO A 370 17.81 5.36 -2.43
CA PRO A 370 17.37 4.16 -1.73
C PRO A 370 18.51 3.13 -1.60
N GLY A 371 18.53 2.36 -0.50
CA GLY A 371 19.49 1.27 -0.31
C GLY A 371 20.88 1.66 0.24
N VAL A 372 21.15 2.96 0.50
CA VAL A 372 22.45 3.42 1.05
C VAL A 372 22.61 3.27 2.57
N GLY A 373 21.66 2.61 3.25
CA GLY A 373 21.76 2.36 4.70
C GLY A 373 21.31 3.50 5.61
N LYS A 374 20.43 4.41 5.16
CA LYS A 374 19.89 5.52 5.98
C LYS A 374 19.20 5.01 7.25
N THR A 375 18.32 4.02 7.12
CA THR A 375 17.59 3.42 8.24
C THR A 375 18.52 2.68 9.21
N SER A 376 19.52 1.97 8.68
CA SER A 376 20.49 1.25 9.50
C SER A 376 21.40 2.20 10.29
N LEU A 377 21.72 3.40 9.77
CA LEU A 377 22.43 4.43 10.55
C LEU A 377 21.62 4.90 11.76
N GLY A 378 20.30 5.10 11.61
CA GLY A 378 19.42 5.44 12.73
C GLY A 378 19.39 4.36 13.82
N GLN A 379 19.39 3.09 13.42
CA GLN A 379 19.49 1.95 14.35
C GLN A 379 20.81 1.92 15.10
N SER A 380 21.93 2.16 14.40
CA SER A 380 23.26 2.24 15.03
C SER A 380 23.35 3.39 16.04
N ILE A 381 22.72 4.54 15.76
CA ILE A 381 22.63 5.66 16.72
C ILE A 381 21.87 5.22 17.97
N ALA A 382 20.72 4.57 17.83
CA ALA A 382 19.96 4.06 18.96
C ALA A 382 20.77 3.03 19.79
N ARG A 383 21.46 2.10 19.11
CA ARG A 383 22.34 1.09 19.73
C ARG A 383 23.52 1.71 20.48
N ALA A 384 24.12 2.77 19.92
CA ALA A 384 25.20 3.52 20.54
C ALA A 384 24.74 4.21 21.84
N LEU A 385 23.54 4.81 21.81
CA LEU A 385 22.95 5.55 22.93
C LEU A 385 22.28 4.64 23.98
N GLY A 386 22.06 3.36 23.67
CA GLY A 386 21.29 2.45 24.52
C GLY A 386 19.79 2.73 24.56
N LEU A 387 19.28 3.47 23.57
CA LEU A 387 17.88 3.88 23.49
C LEU A 387 17.07 2.95 22.58
N LYS A 388 15.75 2.92 22.78
CA LYS A 388 14.84 2.20 21.88
C LYS A 388 14.79 2.87 20.51
N PHE A 389 14.75 2.07 19.45
CA PHE A 389 14.57 2.55 18.09
C PHE A 389 13.12 2.36 17.65
N VAL A 390 12.52 3.44 17.14
CA VAL A 390 11.20 3.44 16.51
C VAL A 390 11.34 3.99 15.10
N ARG A 391 10.61 3.40 14.16
CA ARG A 391 10.53 3.87 12.78
C ARG A 391 9.07 4.13 12.41
N ALA A 392 8.80 5.31 11.87
CA ALA A 392 7.57 5.63 11.16
C ALA A 392 7.89 5.98 9.71
N SER A 393 7.19 5.37 8.77
CA SER A 393 7.30 5.70 7.35
C SER A 393 6.35 6.84 7.03
N LEU A 394 6.85 7.90 6.42
CA LEU A 394 6.05 9.03 5.93
C LEU A 394 5.73 8.93 4.44
N GLY A 395 6.32 7.94 3.74
CA GLY A 395 6.01 7.65 2.36
C GLY A 395 4.55 7.26 2.16
N GLY A 396 3.83 8.05 1.37
CA GLY A 396 2.40 7.83 1.09
C GLY A 396 1.45 8.42 2.13
N VAL A 397 1.96 9.16 3.12
CA VAL A 397 1.11 9.90 4.07
C VAL A 397 0.47 11.07 3.35
N HIS A 398 -0.87 11.12 3.41
CA HIS A 398 -1.68 12.14 2.74
C HIS A 398 -2.62 12.87 3.70
N ASP A 399 -2.77 12.39 4.93
CA ASP A 399 -3.67 12.95 5.95
C ASP A 399 -2.90 13.24 7.24
N GLU A 400 -3.20 14.39 7.84
CA GLU A 400 -2.72 14.79 9.17
C GLU A 400 -3.15 13.79 10.26
N ALA A 401 -4.29 13.12 10.08
CA ALA A 401 -4.76 12.10 11.01
C ALA A 401 -3.80 10.91 11.16
N GLU A 402 -2.91 10.66 10.19
CA GLU A 402 -1.88 9.62 10.35
C GLU A 402 -0.80 10.02 11.38
N ILE A 403 -0.58 11.32 11.57
CA ILE A 403 0.39 11.86 12.53
C ILE A 403 -0.27 12.13 13.88
N ARG A 404 -1.46 12.76 13.90
CA ARG A 404 -2.19 13.20 15.10
C ARG A 404 -3.35 12.30 15.52
N GLY A 405 -3.67 11.26 14.77
CA GLY A 405 -4.80 10.37 15.06
C GLY A 405 -6.17 10.96 14.71
N HIS A 406 -7.21 10.13 14.87
CA HIS A 406 -8.60 10.54 14.71
C HIS A 406 -9.24 10.89 16.04
N ARG A 407 -10.27 11.75 16.03
CA ARG A 407 -11.07 12.00 17.24
C ARG A 407 -11.73 10.71 17.72
N ARG A 408 -11.65 10.45 19.02
CA ARG A 408 -12.21 9.25 19.69
C ARG A 408 -13.68 8.97 19.39
N THR A 409 -14.44 9.99 19.00
CA THR A 409 -15.87 9.88 18.67
C THR A 409 -16.15 9.11 17.37
N TYR A 410 -15.15 8.88 16.53
CA TYR A 410 -15.31 8.09 15.32
C TYR A 410 -15.18 6.59 15.60
N ILE A 411 -16.06 5.79 15.00
CA ILE A 411 -16.00 4.33 15.10
C ILE A 411 -14.69 3.85 14.46
N GLY A 412 -13.88 3.09 15.20
CA GLY A 412 -12.57 2.63 14.74
C GLY A 412 -11.44 3.65 14.84
N ALA A 413 -11.65 4.78 15.54
CA ALA A 413 -10.61 5.78 15.75
C ALA A 413 -9.37 5.20 16.46
N LEU A 414 -8.19 5.62 16.02
CA LEU A 414 -6.89 5.26 16.60
C LEU A 414 -6.04 6.53 16.83
N PRO A 415 -5.11 6.51 17.80
CA PRO A 415 -4.08 7.54 17.92
C PRO A 415 -3.18 7.58 16.68
N GLY A 416 -2.49 8.70 16.47
CA GLY A 416 -1.55 8.87 15.38
C GLY A 416 -0.27 8.05 15.54
N ASN A 417 0.48 7.92 14.46
CA ASN A 417 1.68 7.10 14.39
C ASN A 417 2.76 7.50 15.41
N ILE A 418 2.80 8.77 15.83
CA ILE A 418 3.72 9.25 16.87
C ILE A 418 3.41 8.60 18.23
N ILE A 419 2.15 8.70 18.69
CA ILE A 419 1.69 8.12 19.95
C ILE A 419 1.77 6.60 19.92
N GLN A 420 1.40 5.97 18.80
CA GLN A 420 1.54 4.52 18.62
C GLN A 420 3.01 4.08 18.73
N GLY A 421 3.93 4.82 18.12
CA GLY A 421 5.36 4.57 18.19
C GLY A 421 5.92 4.68 19.61
N LEU A 422 5.50 5.69 20.37
CA LEU A 422 5.90 5.88 21.77
C LEU A 422 5.38 4.77 22.69
N ARG A 423 4.12 4.37 22.52
CA ARG A 423 3.56 3.21 23.24
C ARG A 423 4.37 1.96 22.96
N LYS A 424 4.75 1.72 21.71
CA LYS A 424 5.57 0.55 21.32
C LYS A 424 6.99 0.62 21.92
N ALA A 425 7.58 1.82 22.00
CA ALA A 425 8.89 2.01 22.63
C ALA A 425 8.84 1.79 24.15
N GLY A 426 7.75 2.16 24.80
CA GLY A 426 7.57 2.07 26.25
C GLY A 426 8.49 3.00 27.04
N THR A 427 9.01 4.04 26.40
CA THR A 427 9.88 5.08 26.97
C THR A 427 9.64 6.42 26.26
N ARG A 428 9.91 7.54 26.94
CA ARG A 428 9.69 8.90 26.44
C ARG A 428 10.86 9.47 25.63
N ASN A 429 12.04 8.85 25.70
CA ASN A 429 13.23 9.27 24.98
C ASN A 429 13.75 8.25 23.95
N PRO A 430 12.90 7.65 23.09
CA PRO A 430 13.40 6.79 22.03
C PRO A 430 14.11 7.60 20.95
N VAL A 431 14.93 6.91 20.15
CA VAL A 431 15.32 7.39 18.82
C VAL A 431 14.17 7.10 17.87
N PHE A 432 13.56 8.16 17.35
CA PHE A 432 12.39 8.10 16.50
C PHE A 432 12.76 8.52 15.08
N MET A 433 12.78 7.56 14.17
CA MET A 433 13.12 7.80 12.78
C MET A 433 11.88 8.04 11.93
N LEU A 434 11.85 9.20 11.27
CA LEU A 434 10.89 9.60 10.25
C LEU A 434 11.47 9.27 8.87
N ASP A 435 11.02 8.15 8.29
CA ASP A 435 11.50 7.62 7.02
C ASP A 435 10.76 8.29 5.85
N GLU A 436 11.47 8.59 4.76
CA GLU A 436 10.90 9.18 3.53
C GLU A 436 10.09 10.48 3.71
N ILE A 437 10.64 11.45 4.45
CA ILE A 437 10.00 12.78 4.66
C ILE A 437 9.80 13.56 3.35
N ASP A 438 10.58 13.23 2.32
CA ASP A 438 10.52 13.80 0.98
C ASP A 438 9.31 13.33 0.15
N LYS A 439 8.56 12.35 0.64
CA LYS A 439 7.36 11.79 -0.02
C LYS A 439 6.05 12.22 0.65
N LEU A 440 6.11 13.24 1.49
CA LEU A 440 4.92 13.88 2.03
C LEU A 440 4.22 14.65 0.93
N ASN A 441 2.98 14.29 0.63
CA ASN A 441 2.15 15.02 -0.31
C ASN A 441 1.02 15.68 0.45
N ALA A 442 0.88 16.99 0.30
CA ALA A 442 -0.30 17.70 0.79
C ALA A 442 -1.54 17.23 0.00
N SER A 443 -2.63 16.95 0.71
CA SER A 443 -3.92 16.59 0.11
C SER A 443 -4.95 17.70 0.35
N PHE A 444 -6.11 17.58 -0.29
CA PHE A 444 -7.24 18.50 -0.08
C PHE A 444 -7.80 18.48 1.36
N GLN A 445 -7.45 17.47 2.18
CA GLN A 445 -8.01 17.25 3.52
C GLN A 445 -7.14 17.79 4.66
N GLY A 446 -5.88 18.16 4.39
CA GLY A 446 -4.97 18.72 5.40
C GLY A 446 -3.52 18.73 4.93
N ASP A 447 -2.67 19.46 5.65
CA ASP A 447 -1.24 19.53 5.41
C ASP A 447 -0.48 18.69 6.46
N PRO A 448 -0.01 17.47 6.13
CA PRO A 448 0.76 16.65 7.05
C PRO A 448 2.11 17.28 7.44
N ALA A 449 2.64 18.21 6.64
CA ALA A 449 3.86 18.94 7.01
C ALA A 449 3.64 19.83 8.22
N SER A 450 2.52 20.55 8.29
CA SER A 450 2.13 21.35 9.46
C SER A 450 2.01 20.50 10.73
N ALA A 451 1.48 19.29 10.62
CA ALA A 451 1.40 18.36 11.74
C ALA A 451 2.77 17.85 12.20
N LEU A 452 3.69 17.61 11.26
CA LEU A 452 5.07 17.25 11.59
C LEU A 452 5.84 18.42 12.21
N LEU A 453 5.58 19.66 11.79
CA LEU A 453 6.22 20.83 12.40
C LEU A 453 5.89 20.93 13.89
N GLU A 454 4.66 20.67 14.32
CA GLU A 454 4.32 20.64 15.75
C GLU A 454 5.08 19.54 16.51
N VAL A 455 5.31 18.39 15.88
CA VAL A 455 6.06 17.26 16.46
C VAL A 455 7.56 17.57 16.57
N LEU A 456 8.10 18.26 15.57
CA LEU A 456 9.53 18.47 15.38
C LEU A 456 10.05 19.78 15.98
N ASP A 457 9.19 20.80 16.08
CA ASP A 457 9.52 22.11 16.62
C ASP A 457 9.70 22.03 18.14
N PRO A 458 10.90 22.33 18.69
CA PRO A 458 11.13 22.36 20.13
C PRO A 458 10.23 23.32 20.92
N GLU A 459 9.62 24.32 20.27
CA GLU A 459 8.69 25.25 20.93
C GLU A 459 7.29 24.66 21.12
N GLN A 460 6.89 23.71 20.27
CA GLN A 460 5.54 23.16 20.25
C GLN A 460 5.48 21.71 20.75
N ASN A 461 6.55 20.94 20.56
CA ASN A 461 6.55 19.50 20.79
C ASN A 461 6.39 19.09 22.27
N SER A 462 6.66 20.00 23.20
CA SER A 462 6.44 19.78 24.63
C SER A 462 4.95 19.71 25.03
N THR A 463 4.07 20.22 24.16
CA THR A 463 2.61 20.25 24.36
C THR A 463 1.86 19.59 23.20
N PHE A 464 2.51 18.70 22.45
CA PHE A 464 1.93 18.04 21.29
C PHE A 464 0.59 17.38 21.63
N ARG A 465 -0.44 17.64 20.81
CA ARG A 465 -1.79 17.15 21.07
C ARG A 465 -2.30 16.21 19.97
N ASP A 466 -2.35 14.93 20.31
CA ASP A 466 -3.03 13.91 19.50
C ASP A 466 -4.55 14.01 19.65
N ASN A 467 -5.29 13.89 18.55
CA ASN A 467 -6.74 14.03 18.48
C ASN A 467 -7.50 12.91 19.22
N TYR A 468 -6.91 11.72 19.31
CA TYR A 468 -7.50 10.59 20.02
C TYR A 468 -7.25 10.71 21.54
N ILE A 469 -6.00 11.00 21.92
CA ILE A 469 -5.61 11.15 23.32
C ILE A 469 -6.23 12.41 23.94
N ALA A 470 -6.31 13.48 23.14
CA ALA A 470 -6.87 14.80 23.46
C ALA A 470 -6.23 15.51 24.68
N GLN A 471 -5.10 15.00 25.18
CA GLN A 471 -4.27 15.54 26.25
C GLN A 471 -2.88 15.88 25.69
N PRO A 472 -2.20 16.92 26.24
CA PRO A 472 -0.85 17.27 25.81
C PRO A 472 0.14 16.15 26.19
N PHE A 473 1.03 15.81 25.26
CA PHE A 473 2.10 14.84 25.46
C PHE A 473 3.45 15.46 25.13
N ASP A 474 4.39 15.37 26.06
CA ASP A 474 5.72 15.99 25.93
C ASP A 474 6.67 15.12 25.10
N LEU A 475 6.97 15.56 23.87
CA LEU A 475 7.89 14.94 22.93
C LEU A 475 9.32 15.50 23.01
N SER A 476 9.61 16.47 23.88
CA SER A 476 10.89 17.18 23.91
C SER A 476 12.12 16.28 24.16
N ARG A 477 11.90 15.10 24.74
CA ARG A 477 12.96 14.11 25.02
C ARG A 477 13.17 13.09 23.90
N VAL A 478 12.32 13.08 22.88
CA VAL A 478 12.43 12.16 21.74
C VAL A 478 13.57 12.63 20.84
N LEU A 479 14.46 11.71 20.46
CA LEU A 479 15.49 12.00 19.47
C LEU A 479 14.94 11.74 18.06
N PHE A 480 14.49 12.80 17.38
CA PHE A 480 14.03 12.69 16.01
C PHE A 480 15.19 12.63 15.01
N ILE A 481 15.10 11.69 14.08
CA ILE A 481 15.99 11.56 12.92
C ILE A 481 15.11 11.47 11.68
N ALA A 482 15.38 12.29 10.67
CA ALA A 482 14.68 12.24 9.39
C ALA A 482 15.51 11.54 8.33
N THR A 483 14.85 10.98 7.32
CA THR A 483 15.53 10.54 6.10
C THR A 483 14.75 10.97 4.87
N ALA A 484 15.48 11.25 3.80
CA ALA A 484 14.95 11.66 2.52
C ALA A 484 15.73 11.01 1.38
N ASN A 485 15.11 10.87 0.20
CA ASN A 485 15.85 10.55 -1.02
C ASN A 485 16.35 11.80 -1.72
N VAL A 486 15.53 12.87 -1.73
CA VAL A 486 15.87 14.18 -2.28
C VAL A 486 15.52 15.29 -1.29
N LEU A 487 16.27 16.39 -1.29
CA LEU A 487 16.01 17.55 -0.41
C LEU A 487 14.93 18.48 -0.95
N GLU A 488 14.74 18.51 -2.27
CA GLU A 488 13.90 19.50 -2.97
C GLU A 488 12.42 19.39 -2.63
N THR A 489 11.97 18.20 -2.22
CA THR A 489 10.57 17.92 -1.88
C THR A 489 10.33 17.80 -0.38
N VAL A 490 11.33 18.13 0.45
CA VAL A 490 11.14 18.25 1.90
C VAL A 490 10.43 19.59 2.18
N PRO A 491 9.27 19.59 2.85
CA PRO A 491 8.48 20.79 3.13
C PRO A 491 9.20 21.88 3.93
#